data_AF-A0A524NE47-F1
#
_entry.id   AF-A0A524NE47-F1
#
_cell.length_a   1.000
_cell.length_b   1.000
_cell.length_c   1.000
_cell.angle_alpha   90.00
_cell.angle_beta   90.00
_cell.angle_gamma   90.00
#
_symmetry.space_group_name_H-M   'P 1'
#
loop_
_entity.id
_entity.type
_entity.pdbx_description
1 polymer ?
#
loop_
_entity_poly.entity_id
_entity_poly.type
_entity_poly.pdbx_seq_one_letter_code
_entity_poly.pdbx_strand_id
1 'polypeptide(L)'
;MDGLLFDCDTLDDGLINASCRTCGNGVTEGPEYCDEAGATAACDVDCTFPACGDGIFNPAAGEECDDGNGIDGDGCDLGCILSGCGNGIIGGADEECDDGNNVDGDGCTLECRCEPGAFLSGCQDPQCPASAEFIQMAAAGPLCSTNADCLAGTCDETLGRCATATTDDLGFSGFIHDVDSNDGSVTRLRLTCPGPGPVCGECIVEGIAPLPRNCRCANDDRKVCDRPLRPDADDCGGAMCECYEGPPSPNSAGNTPVCTVWRHASDVTGTVDVDTGAGIVFKDMRAIVHLGEQLVDPCPRCIGDGTPGDGLRKGKCVGGPSDGMPCDVDAEHTSFPAPGGGGGQSLDCMPSPAKNISADGVVVRAGLTT
;
A
#
# COMPACT_ATOMS: atom_id res chain seq x y z
N MET A 1 62.44 19.54 -57.15
CA MET A 1 62.07 19.31 -55.74
C MET A 1 60.75 20.02 -55.57
N ASP A 2 59.63 19.39 -55.35
CA ASP A 2 59.19 18.00 -55.39
C ASP A 2 57.66 18.11 -55.21
N GLY A 3 56.87 17.20 -55.76
CA GLY A 3 55.42 17.19 -55.53
C GLY A 3 54.62 17.05 -56.80
N LEU A 4 54.60 15.84 -57.34
CA LEU A 4 53.56 15.37 -58.23
C LEU A 4 52.22 15.52 -57.49
N LEU A 5 51.42 16.51 -57.87
CA LEU A 5 50.03 16.59 -57.51
C LEU A 5 49.33 15.45 -58.27
N PHE A 6 49.02 14.36 -57.57
CA PHE A 6 48.16 13.31 -58.10
C PHE A 6 46.76 13.88 -58.23
N ASP A 7 46.41 14.32 -59.44
CA ASP A 7 45.06 14.70 -59.84
C ASP A 7 44.30 13.40 -60.14
N CYS A 8 43.29 13.03 -59.33
CA CYS A 8 42.47 11.82 -59.54
C CYS A 8 41.45 11.99 -60.69
N ASP A 9 41.52 13.04 -61.53
CA ASP A 9 40.82 13.06 -62.81
C ASP A 9 41.51 13.94 -63.88
N THR A 10 42.06 13.30 -64.92
CA THR A 10 41.80 13.61 -66.34
C THR A 10 42.81 12.89 -67.25
N LEU A 11 42.62 11.59 -67.44
CA LEU A 11 42.85 10.98 -68.74
C LEU A 11 41.63 10.14 -69.08
N ASP A 12 40.96 10.55 -70.15
CA ASP A 12 39.82 9.92 -70.83
C ASP A 12 40.19 8.51 -71.35
N ASP A 13 40.44 7.56 -70.45
CA ASP A 13 40.79 6.16 -70.77
C ASP A 13 39.87 5.11 -70.15
N GLY A 14 38.85 5.54 -69.38
CA GLY A 14 37.79 4.67 -68.87
C GLY A 14 38.28 3.59 -67.89
N LEU A 15 39.50 3.68 -67.38
CA LEU A 15 40.07 2.78 -66.38
C LEU A 15 40.28 3.52 -65.06
N ILE A 16 39.25 3.53 -64.23
CA ILE A 16 39.33 3.97 -62.83
C ILE A 16 40.44 3.20 -62.11
N ASN A 17 41.51 3.89 -61.74
CA ASN A 17 42.63 3.33 -61.00
C ASN A 17 42.10 2.70 -59.69
N ALA A 18 42.40 1.42 -59.45
CA ALA A 18 42.00 0.69 -58.25
C ALA A 18 42.60 1.25 -56.95
N SER A 19 43.45 2.30 -57.04
CA SER A 19 44.02 3.03 -55.90
C SER A 19 43.39 4.41 -55.61
N CYS A 20 42.39 4.91 -56.38
CA CYS A 20 41.59 6.14 -56.05
C CYS A 20 40.13 5.75 -55.67
N ARG A 21 39.95 4.69 -54.86
CA ARG A 21 38.62 4.26 -54.35
C ARG A 21 38.80 3.64 -52.96
N THR A 22 39.45 4.38 -52.09
CA THR A 22 39.72 3.92 -50.73
C THR A 22 39.45 5.09 -49.81
N CYS A 23 38.37 4.94 -49.06
CA CYS A 23 38.06 5.83 -47.96
C CYS A 23 39.26 6.03 -47.04
N GLY A 24 39.48 7.27 -46.61
CA GLY A 24 40.49 7.67 -45.65
C GLY A 24 41.77 8.18 -46.29
N ASN A 25 41.73 8.61 -47.56
CA ASN A 25 42.87 9.18 -48.26
C ASN A 25 42.92 10.72 -48.18
N GLY A 26 41.90 11.36 -47.59
CA GLY A 26 41.78 12.80 -47.41
C GLY A 26 41.28 13.56 -48.64
N VAL A 27 40.70 12.86 -49.63
CA VAL A 27 40.15 13.45 -50.86
C VAL A 27 38.76 12.87 -51.09
N THR A 28 37.74 13.72 -51.16
CA THR A 28 36.36 13.28 -51.46
C THR A 28 36.21 12.91 -52.93
N GLU A 29 36.09 11.63 -53.23
CA GLU A 29 36.00 11.12 -54.60
C GLU A 29 35.05 9.91 -54.75
N GLY A 30 34.56 9.69 -55.98
CA GLY A 30 33.73 8.51 -56.28
C GLY A 30 32.44 8.43 -55.42
N PRO A 31 32.16 7.30 -54.74
CA PRO A 31 30.95 7.07 -53.94
C PRO A 31 31.02 7.60 -52.49
N GLU A 32 32.07 8.33 -52.11
CA GLU A 32 32.27 8.85 -50.75
C GLU A 32 31.36 10.06 -50.46
N TYR A 33 30.80 10.13 -49.24
CA TYR A 33 30.03 11.30 -48.79
C TYR A 33 30.92 12.33 -48.08
N CYS A 34 32.05 11.88 -47.52
CA CYS A 34 33.10 12.66 -46.87
C CYS A 34 34.43 11.89 -46.97
N ASP A 35 35.59 12.55 -46.81
CA ASP A 35 36.87 11.87 -46.59
C ASP A 35 37.84 12.85 -45.89
N GLU A 36 37.92 12.73 -44.57
CA GLU A 36 38.81 13.54 -43.73
C GLU A 36 40.04 12.75 -43.25
N ALA A 37 40.44 11.73 -44.02
CA ALA A 37 41.54 10.81 -43.69
C ALA A 37 41.33 9.99 -42.40
N GLY A 38 40.08 9.56 -42.17
CA GLY A 38 39.64 8.74 -41.04
C GLY A 38 38.36 9.29 -40.39
N ALA A 39 37.96 8.69 -39.27
CA ALA A 39 36.79 9.12 -38.53
C ALA A 39 37.02 10.49 -37.85
N THR A 40 36.11 11.43 -38.07
CA THR A 40 36.09 12.77 -37.49
C THR A 40 34.67 13.13 -37.05
N ALA A 41 34.47 14.34 -36.53
CA ALA A 41 33.16 14.82 -36.14
C ALA A 41 32.13 14.93 -37.28
N ALA A 42 32.58 14.82 -38.53
CA ALA A 42 31.74 14.95 -39.72
C ALA A 42 31.88 13.77 -40.70
N CYS A 43 32.68 12.75 -40.37
CA CYS A 43 32.96 11.65 -41.29
C CYS A 43 33.23 10.35 -40.54
N ASP A 44 32.68 9.24 -41.02
CA ASP A 44 32.97 7.91 -40.50
C ASP A 44 34.19 7.27 -41.15
N VAL A 45 34.63 6.16 -40.56
CA VAL A 45 35.80 5.41 -41.05
C VAL A 45 35.57 4.77 -42.43
N ASP A 46 34.32 4.69 -42.89
CA ASP A 46 33.95 4.17 -44.21
C ASP A 46 33.48 5.27 -45.19
N CYS A 47 33.66 6.55 -44.82
CA CYS A 47 33.39 7.72 -45.66
C CYS A 47 31.88 7.97 -45.88
N THR A 48 31.07 7.55 -44.92
CA THR A 48 29.68 7.97 -44.74
C THR A 48 29.58 9.07 -43.67
N PHE A 49 28.38 9.67 -43.55
CA PHE A 49 28.15 10.72 -42.55
C PHE A 49 27.79 10.07 -41.21
N PRO A 50 28.40 10.53 -40.09
CA PRO A 50 28.13 9.97 -38.78
C PRO A 50 26.64 10.02 -38.46
N ALA A 51 26.06 8.87 -38.19
CA ALA A 51 24.66 8.76 -37.81
C ALA A 51 24.46 7.62 -36.83
N CYS A 52 23.74 7.91 -35.75
CA CYS A 52 23.44 6.86 -34.79
C CYS A 52 22.62 5.72 -35.39
N GLY A 53 23.08 4.49 -35.19
CA GLY A 53 22.44 3.28 -35.68
C GLY A 53 22.80 2.92 -37.12
N ASP A 54 23.89 3.47 -37.66
CA ASP A 54 24.37 3.18 -39.02
C ASP A 54 25.31 1.97 -39.08
N GLY A 55 25.70 1.42 -37.92
CA GLY A 55 26.57 0.27 -37.77
C GLY A 55 28.03 0.63 -37.57
N ILE A 56 28.36 1.92 -37.43
CA ILE A 56 29.72 2.45 -37.41
C ILE A 56 29.92 3.39 -36.22
N PHE A 57 30.41 2.82 -35.13
CA PHE A 57 30.75 3.59 -33.93
C PHE A 57 31.82 4.68 -34.19
N ASN A 58 31.42 5.94 -34.04
CA ASN A 58 32.24 7.13 -34.25
C ASN A 58 32.34 8.03 -33.00
N PRO A 59 33.32 7.80 -32.10
CA PRO A 59 33.49 8.62 -30.91
C PRO A 59 33.98 10.05 -31.20
N ALA A 60 34.48 10.32 -32.42
CA ALA A 60 34.88 11.67 -32.82
C ALA A 60 33.68 12.55 -33.19
N ALA A 61 32.56 11.94 -33.60
CA ALA A 61 31.26 12.58 -33.78
C ALA A 61 30.45 12.72 -32.49
N GLY A 62 30.91 12.12 -31.39
CA GLY A 62 30.29 12.20 -30.07
C GLY A 62 29.43 11.00 -29.72
N GLU A 63 29.54 9.89 -30.47
CA GLU A 63 28.83 8.65 -30.15
C GLU A 63 29.50 7.94 -28.97
N GLU A 64 28.68 7.40 -28.06
CA GLU A 64 29.11 6.54 -26.94
C GLU A 64 28.89 5.04 -27.24
N CYS A 65 28.01 4.74 -28.19
CA CYS A 65 27.74 3.42 -28.75
C CYS A 65 27.23 3.53 -30.20
N ASP A 66 27.15 2.40 -30.90
CA ASP A 66 26.36 2.21 -32.11
C ASP A 66 26.02 0.72 -32.22
N ASP A 67 24.74 0.36 -32.29
CA ASP A 67 24.25 -1.03 -32.37
C ASP A 67 23.68 -1.39 -33.75
N GLY A 68 23.92 -0.53 -34.75
CA GLY A 68 23.56 -0.75 -36.14
C GLY A 68 22.08 -0.65 -36.45
N ASN A 69 21.28 -0.06 -35.57
CA ASN A 69 19.90 0.25 -35.87
C ASN A 69 19.37 1.49 -35.09
N GLY A 70 18.20 2.00 -35.47
CA GLY A 70 17.59 3.18 -34.84
C GLY A 70 16.43 2.84 -33.91
N ILE A 71 16.52 1.72 -33.19
CA ILE A 71 15.54 1.30 -32.19
C ILE A 71 16.07 1.77 -30.84
N ASP A 72 15.26 2.50 -30.08
CA ASP A 72 15.67 2.86 -28.72
C ASP A 72 15.68 1.60 -27.84
N GLY A 73 16.76 1.42 -27.09
CA GLY A 73 16.81 0.52 -25.94
C GLY A 73 17.31 -0.90 -26.17
N ASP A 74 17.85 -1.24 -27.34
CA ASP A 74 18.43 -2.56 -27.62
C ASP A 74 19.97 -2.61 -27.56
N GLY A 75 20.58 -1.55 -27.02
CA GLY A 75 22.02 -1.47 -26.75
C GLY A 75 22.57 -0.05 -26.91
N CYS A 76 21.95 0.74 -27.79
CA CYS A 76 22.27 2.13 -28.05
C CYS A 76 20.99 2.92 -28.35
N ASP A 77 20.79 4.09 -27.74
CA ASP A 77 19.61 4.91 -28.04
C ASP A 77 19.79 5.76 -29.31
N LEU A 78 18.73 6.41 -29.80
CA LEU A 78 18.79 7.32 -30.96
C LEU A 78 19.72 8.54 -30.76
N GLY A 79 20.17 8.80 -29.54
CA GLY A 79 21.16 9.81 -29.18
C GLY A 79 22.60 9.29 -29.19
N CYS A 80 22.81 8.02 -29.51
CA CYS A 80 24.10 7.31 -29.41
C CYS A 80 24.67 7.28 -28.00
N ILE A 81 23.77 7.21 -27.01
CA ILE A 81 24.09 7.02 -25.61
C ILE A 81 23.84 5.55 -25.26
N LEU A 82 24.75 4.96 -24.48
CA LEU A 82 24.66 3.57 -24.08
C LEU A 82 23.34 3.35 -23.32
N SER A 83 22.50 2.45 -23.82
CA SER A 83 21.30 2.02 -23.11
C SER A 83 21.74 1.23 -21.88
N GLY A 84 21.41 1.70 -20.68
CA GLY A 84 21.81 1.02 -19.46
C GLY A 84 21.45 1.76 -18.19
N CYS A 85 21.19 0.95 -17.16
CA CYS A 85 20.70 1.42 -15.88
C CYS A 85 21.60 2.48 -15.24
N GLY A 86 20.99 3.60 -14.87
CA GLY A 86 21.65 4.71 -14.19
C GLY A 86 22.10 5.84 -15.11
N ASN A 87 21.63 5.87 -16.36
CA ASN A 87 21.97 6.91 -17.33
C ASN A 87 20.99 8.11 -17.30
N GLY A 88 19.93 8.03 -16.49
CA GLY A 88 18.90 9.04 -16.30
C GLY A 88 17.80 9.03 -17.36
N ILE A 89 17.77 8.03 -18.24
CA ILE A 89 16.86 7.91 -19.38
C ILE A 89 16.22 6.54 -19.36
N ILE A 90 14.90 6.51 -19.32
CA ILE A 90 14.12 5.26 -19.39
C ILE A 90 13.92 4.94 -20.86
N GLY A 91 14.72 4.01 -21.36
CA GLY A 91 14.74 3.70 -22.80
C GLY A 91 15.09 2.26 -23.12
N GLY A 92 15.83 1.55 -22.26
CA GLY A 92 16.20 0.15 -22.47
C GLY A 92 14.99 -0.78 -22.60
N ALA A 93 15.04 -1.77 -23.49
CA ALA A 93 13.98 -2.76 -23.68
C ALA A 93 13.67 -3.59 -22.42
N ASP A 94 14.61 -3.63 -21.47
CA ASP A 94 14.52 -4.32 -20.18
C ASP A 94 14.55 -3.36 -18.96
N GLU A 95 14.34 -2.07 -19.18
CA GLU A 95 14.45 -1.00 -18.18
C GLU A 95 13.08 -0.58 -17.63
N GLU A 96 12.79 -0.91 -16.36
CA GLU A 96 11.53 -0.50 -15.70
C GLU A 96 11.62 0.89 -15.05
N CYS A 97 12.83 1.34 -14.73
CA CYS A 97 13.14 2.60 -14.06
C CYS A 97 14.55 3.05 -14.43
N ASP A 98 14.87 4.32 -14.19
CA ASP A 98 16.25 4.82 -14.17
C ASP A 98 16.30 6.07 -13.27
N ASP A 99 17.16 6.05 -12.24
CA ASP A 99 17.34 7.16 -11.29
C ASP A 99 18.62 7.98 -11.50
N GLY A 100 19.29 7.77 -12.64
CA GLY A 100 20.51 8.47 -13.01
C GLY A 100 21.74 8.01 -12.24
N ASN A 101 21.69 6.86 -11.56
CA ASN A 101 22.87 6.24 -10.99
C ASN A 101 22.75 4.70 -10.83
N ASN A 102 23.78 4.06 -10.26
CA ASN A 102 23.89 2.60 -10.09
C ASN A 102 24.00 2.23 -8.60
N VAL A 103 23.18 2.83 -7.75
CA VAL A 103 23.08 2.52 -6.33
C VAL A 103 21.80 1.72 -6.12
N ASP A 104 21.86 0.68 -5.27
CA ASP A 104 20.64 0.02 -4.80
C ASP A 104 20.13 0.79 -3.57
N GLY A 105 18.82 0.93 -3.44
CA GLY A 105 18.12 1.51 -2.29
C GLY A 105 17.68 2.97 -2.45
N ASP A 106 17.87 3.59 -3.61
CA ASP A 106 17.43 4.97 -3.93
C ASP A 106 16.35 5.05 -5.02
N GLY A 107 15.79 3.90 -5.41
CA GLY A 107 14.55 3.82 -6.15
C GLY A 107 14.62 2.94 -7.41
N CYS A 108 15.81 2.71 -7.96
CA CYS A 108 16.00 1.81 -9.09
C CYS A 108 17.16 0.85 -8.81
N THR A 109 16.94 -0.46 -8.93
CA THR A 109 18.04 -1.42 -8.72
C THR A 109 19.07 -1.34 -9.84
N LEU A 110 20.25 -1.90 -9.60
CA LEU A 110 21.28 -2.14 -10.63
C LEU A 110 20.80 -2.93 -11.87
N GLU A 111 19.70 -3.67 -11.76
CA GLU A 111 19.09 -4.45 -12.84
C GLU A 111 17.91 -3.68 -13.49
N CYS A 112 17.77 -2.39 -13.20
CA CYS A 112 16.70 -1.52 -13.65
C CYS A 112 15.31 -2.09 -13.40
N ARG A 113 15.13 -2.51 -12.14
CA ARG A 113 13.85 -2.91 -11.56
C ARG A 113 13.46 -1.88 -10.51
N CYS A 114 12.17 -1.57 -10.44
CA CYS A 114 11.66 -0.66 -9.42
C CYS A 114 11.82 -1.27 -8.02
N GLU A 115 12.38 -0.48 -7.11
CA GLU A 115 12.46 -0.86 -5.71
C GLU A 115 11.14 -0.60 -4.98
N PRO A 116 10.80 -1.38 -3.93
CA PRO A 116 9.60 -1.12 -3.13
C PRO A 116 9.62 0.29 -2.53
N GLY A 117 8.63 1.14 -2.87
CA GLY A 117 8.52 2.51 -2.37
C GLY A 117 9.28 3.56 -3.18
N ALA A 118 9.77 3.24 -4.38
CA ALA A 118 10.40 4.19 -5.29
C ALA A 118 9.39 5.18 -5.91
N PHE A 119 9.78 6.46 -6.02
CA PHE A 119 8.95 7.56 -6.56
C PHE A 119 9.49 8.12 -7.89
N LEU A 120 10.01 7.26 -8.75
CA LEU A 120 10.68 7.65 -10.00
C LEU A 120 9.73 7.60 -11.20
N SER A 121 10.02 8.38 -12.24
CA SER A 121 9.39 8.20 -13.56
C SER A 121 9.59 6.76 -14.04
N GLY A 122 8.62 6.17 -14.75
CA GLY A 122 8.69 4.77 -15.24
C GLY A 122 8.24 3.71 -14.23
N CYS A 123 8.51 3.90 -12.94
CA CYS A 123 7.89 3.10 -11.87
C CYS A 123 6.43 3.50 -11.67
N GLN A 124 5.50 2.84 -12.38
CA GLN A 124 4.10 2.85 -12.01
C GLN A 124 3.88 1.84 -10.88
N ASP A 125 3.30 2.28 -9.75
CA ASP A 125 2.60 1.35 -8.84
C ASP A 125 1.36 0.85 -9.59
N PRO A 126 1.30 -0.44 -10.00
CA PRO A 126 0.20 -0.92 -10.81
C PRO A 126 -1.11 -1.01 -10.02
N GLN A 127 -1.13 -0.88 -8.68
CA GLN A 127 -2.34 -1.12 -7.90
C GLN A 127 -2.44 -0.24 -6.65
N CYS A 128 -2.93 0.99 -6.83
CA CYS A 128 -3.50 1.72 -5.70
C CYS A 128 -4.53 0.86 -4.97
N PRO A 129 -4.45 0.74 -3.64
CA PRO A 129 -5.25 -0.22 -2.89
C PRO A 129 -6.74 0.15 -2.98
N ALA A 130 -7.56 -0.79 -3.43
CA ALA A 130 -9.03 -0.63 -3.44
C ALA A 130 -9.65 -0.75 -2.02
N SER A 131 -8.84 -1.13 -1.03
CA SER A 131 -9.22 -1.19 0.37
C SER A 131 -8.01 -0.94 1.24
N ALA A 132 -8.17 -0.20 2.34
CA ALA A 132 -7.15 -0.09 3.37
C ALA A 132 -7.67 -0.62 4.69
N GLU A 133 -6.73 -1.10 5.50
CA GLU A 133 -6.98 -1.46 6.87
C GLU A 133 -6.88 -0.22 7.74
N PHE A 134 -7.94 0.14 8.45
CA PHE A 134 -7.87 1.23 9.40
C PHE A 134 -7.69 0.66 10.80
N ILE A 135 -6.45 0.76 11.30
CA ILE A 135 -6.08 0.38 12.66
C ILE A 135 -6.02 1.67 13.47
N GLN A 136 -6.85 1.78 14.49
CA GLN A 136 -6.86 2.93 15.36
C GLN A 136 -5.75 2.81 16.41
N MET A 137 -4.55 3.31 16.12
CA MET A 137 -3.43 3.31 17.08
C MET A 137 -3.44 4.60 17.92
N ALA A 138 -3.25 4.47 19.24
CA ALA A 138 -3.19 5.59 20.18
C ALA A 138 -1.97 6.49 20.00
N ALA A 139 -0.83 5.86 19.69
CA ALA A 139 0.44 6.50 19.44
C ALA A 139 1.43 5.45 18.90
N ALA A 140 2.25 5.85 17.93
CA ALA A 140 3.49 5.13 17.68
C ALA A 140 4.46 5.49 18.82
N GLY A 141 4.75 4.51 19.67
CA GLY A 141 5.78 4.62 20.69
C GLY A 141 7.19 4.68 20.08
N PRO A 142 8.23 4.65 20.93
CA PRO A 142 9.61 4.59 20.47
C PRO A 142 9.85 3.38 19.55
N LEU A 143 10.92 3.44 18.74
CA LEU A 143 11.35 2.31 17.91
C LEU A 143 11.56 1.07 18.80
N CYS A 144 11.19 -0.09 18.26
CA CYS A 144 11.35 -1.37 18.95
C CYS A 144 11.85 -2.45 17.98
N SER A 145 12.54 -3.43 18.53
CA SER A 145 12.87 -4.69 17.85
C SER A 145 12.19 -5.88 18.53
N THR A 146 11.79 -5.72 19.79
CA THR A 146 11.11 -6.72 20.61
C THR A 146 10.12 -6.05 21.55
N ASN A 147 9.15 -6.80 22.09
CA ASN A 147 8.17 -6.28 23.06
C ASN A 147 8.82 -5.67 24.32
N ALA A 148 10.06 -6.03 24.66
CA ALA A 148 10.77 -5.51 25.82
C ALA A 148 11.23 -4.04 25.65
N ASP A 149 11.26 -3.55 24.41
CA ASP A 149 11.66 -2.17 24.09
C ASP A 149 10.51 -1.17 24.35
N CYS A 150 9.31 -1.68 24.65
CA CYS A 150 8.11 -0.90 24.89
C CYS A 150 7.85 -0.76 26.39
N LEU A 151 7.81 0.49 26.90
CA LEU A 151 7.48 0.78 28.31
C LEU A 151 6.09 0.22 28.69
N ALA A 152 5.17 0.20 27.73
CA ALA A 152 3.88 -0.48 27.74
C ALA A 152 3.50 -0.84 26.27
N GLY A 153 2.84 -1.98 26.04
CA GLY A 153 2.40 -2.43 24.71
C GLY A 153 3.27 -3.53 24.08
N THR A 154 3.03 -3.79 22.79
CA THR A 154 3.73 -4.80 21.97
C THR A 154 4.52 -4.12 20.85
N CYS A 155 5.64 -4.72 20.46
CA CYS A 155 6.39 -4.28 19.30
C CYS A 155 5.70 -4.79 18.04
N ASP A 156 5.28 -3.87 17.16
CA ASP A 156 4.89 -4.25 15.81
C ASP A 156 6.16 -4.41 14.99
N GLU A 157 6.56 -5.66 14.74
CA GLU A 157 7.78 -6.00 14.02
C GLU A 157 7.74 -5.58 12.54
N THR A 158 6.56 -5.33 11.98
CA THR A 158 6.39 -4.82 10.61
C THR A 158 6.66 -3.32 10.56
N LEU A 159 6.24 -2.58 11.60
CA LEU A 159 6.40 -1.13 11.70
C LEU A 159 7.68 -0.70 12.44
N GLY A 160 8.36 -1.64 13.12
CA GLY A 160 9.57 -1.38 13.91
C GLY A 160 9.35 -0.42 15.09
N ARG A 161 8.12 -0.35 15.61
CA ARG A 161 7.69 0.63 16.62
C ARG A 161 6.78 0.03 17.67
N CYS A 162 6.88 0.56 18.87
CA CYS A 162 5.99 0.17 19.96
C CYS A 162 4.56 0.56 19.61
N ALA A 163 3.71 -0.43 19.40
CA ALA A 163 2.28 -0.25 19.42
C ALA A 163 1.89 -0.07 20.88
N THR A 164 1.67 1.17 21.30
CA THR A 164 0.93 1.38 22.54
C THR A 164 -0.53 1.02 22.26
N ALA A 165 -1.12 0.26 23.17
CA ALA A 165 -2.51 -0.13 23.11
C ALA A 165 -3.40 1.07 22.76
N THR A 166 -4.40 0.78 21.94
CA THR A 166 -5.35 1.71 21.35
C THR A 166 -6.01 2.57 22.43
N THR A 167 -5.90 3.90 22.33
CA THR A 167 -6.82 4.82 22.99
C THR A 167 -7.82 5.17 21.90
N ASP A 168 -8.93 4.44 21.91
CA ASP A 168 -10.10 4.89 21.19
C ASP A 168 -10.80 5.96 22.05
N ASP A 169 -10.43 7.22 21.81
CA ASP A 169 -10.83 8.39 22.60
C ASP A 169 -12.30 8.81 22.36
N LEU A 170 -13.23 7.92 22.03
CA LEU A 170 -14.65 8.25 21.69
C LEU A 170 -15.45 8.91 22.83
N GLY A 171 -14.79 9.34 23.90
CA GLY A 171 -15.23 10.48 24.69
C GLY A 171 -16.22 10.13 25.78
N PHE A 172 -15.74 9.50 26.85
CA PHE A 172 -16.43 9.48 28.14
C PHE A 172 -15.38 9.59 29.27
N SER A 173 -15.28 10.76 29.89
CA SER A 173 -14.23 11.11 30.87
C SER A 173 -14.41 10.47 32.26
N GLY A 174 -14.89 9.22 32.35
CA GLY A 174 -15.03 8.49 33.61
C GLY A 174 -14.45 7.09 33.49
N PHE A 175 -13.49 6.73 34.36
CA PHE A 175 -12.83 5.42 34.60
C PHE A 175 -12.44 4.52 33.40
N ILE A 176 -12.74 4.88 32.15
CA ILE A 176 -12.64 4.02 30.95
C ILE A 176 -11.60 4.58 29.94
N HIS A 177 -10.98 5.72 30.22
CA HIS A 177 -10.04 6.39 29.29
C HIS A 177 -8.55 6.03 29.51
N ASP A 178 -8.25 4.93 30.20
CA ASP A 178 -6.87 4.48 30.47
C ASP A 178 -6.79 2.95 30.62
N VAL A 179 -7.64 2.23 29.89
CA VAL A 179 -7.76 0.77 30.03
C VAL A 179 -7.63 0.14 28.65
N ASP A 180 -6.45 -0.40 28.41
CA ASP A 180 -6.07 -1.10 27.19
C ASP A 180 -7.03 -2.25 26.89
N SER A 181 -7.72 -2.19 25.75
CA SER A 181 -8.29 -3.35 25.08
C SER A 181 -7.30 -3.84 24.03
N ASN A 182 -6.74 -5.04 24.24
CA ASN A 182 -6.09 -5.75 23.14
C ASN A 182 -7.22 -6.36 22.30
N ASP A 183 -7.65 -5.63 21.28
CA ASP A 183 -8.58 -6.10 20.28
C ASP A 183 -7.85 -6.51 19.00
N GLY A 184 -8.38 -7.55 18.36
CA GLY A 184 -8.03 -7.88 16.97
C GLY A 184 -9.03 -7.30 15.98
N SER A 185 -9.96 -6.44 16.43
CA SER A 185 -11.05 -5.94 15.60
C SER A 185 -10.57 -4.81 14.72
N VAL A 186 -10.43 -5.16 13.45
CA VAL A 186 -9.97 -4.27 12.41
C VAL A 186 -11.15 -3.79 11.58
N THR A 187 -11.28 -2.48 11.41
CA THR A 187 -12.24 -1.92 10.46
C THR A 187 -11.56 -1.74 9.10
N ARG A 188 -11.86 -2.62 8.15
CA ARG A 188 -11.36 -2.47 6.78
C ARG A 188 -12.24 -1.48 6.02
N LEU A 189 -11.61 -0.50 5.38
CA LEU A 189 -12.26 0.56 4.61
C LEU A 189 -12.15 0.31 3.12
N ARG A 190 -13.17 0.72 2.37
CA ARG A 190 -13.15 0.77 0.90
C ARG A 190 -12.61 2.12 0.45
N LEU A 191 -11.67 2.08 -0.49
CA LEU A 191 -11.06 3.27 -1.05
C LEU A 191 -11.34 3.38 -2.54
N THR A 192 -11.55 4.62 -2.99
CA THR A 192 -11.46 4.99 -4.40
C THR A 192 -10.36 6.01 -4.56
N CYS A 193 -9.31 5.61 -5.28
CA CYS A 193 -8.14 6.43 -5.54
C CYS A 193 -8.19 7.00 -6.97
N PRO A 194 -7.58 8.18 -7.24
CA PRO A 194 -7.62 8.87 -8.53
C PRO A 194 -7.05 8.07 -9.72
N GLY A 195 -6.29 6.99 -9.49
CA GLY A 195 -5.87 6.04 -10.51
C GLY A 195 -4.39 5.69 -10.44
N PRO A 196 -3.90 4.78 -11.31
CA PRO A 196 -2.49 4.41 -11.33
C PRO A 196 -1.64 5.59 -11.81
N GLY A 197 -0.67 5.96 -10.99
CA GLY A 197 0.29 7.04 -11.22
C GLY A 197 1.52 6.80 -10.34
N PRO A 198 2.56 7.64 -10.42
CA PRO A 198 3.78 7.47 -9.62
C PRO A 198 3.54 7.61 -8.09
N VAL A 199 2.34 8.07 -7.71
CA VAL A 199 1.81 8.18 -6.35
C VAL A 199 0.30 7.89 -6.42
N CYS A 200 -0.25 7.20 -5.43
CA CYS A 200 -1.70 6.96 -5.37
C CYS A 200 -2.46 8.21 -4.89
N GLY A 201 -1.77 9.07 -4.14
CA GLY A 201 -2.25 10.34 -3.64
C GLY A 201 -3.40 10.21 -2.66
N GLU A 202 -4.17 11.29 -2.55
CA GLU A 202 -5.36 11.36 -1.72
C GLU A 202 -6.48 10.46 -2.26
N CYS A 203 -6.71 9.34 -1.59
CA CYS A 203 -7.83 8.44 -1.84
C CYS A 203 -9.06 8.85 -1.04
N ILE A 204 -10.25 8.59 -1.59
CA ILE A 204 -11.54 8.83 -0.92
C ILE A 204 -11.96 7.57 -0.19
N VAL A 205 -12.33 7.71 1.09
CA VAL A 205 -12.96 6.64 1.86
C VAL A 205 -14.46 6.58 1.51
N GLU A 206 -14.88 5.47 0.92
CA GLU A 206 -16.26 5.29 0.43
C GLU A 206 -17.18 4.56 1.42
N GLY A 207 -16.61 3.90 2.42
CA GLY A 207 -17.36 3.13 3.40
C GLY A 207 -16.57 1.96 3.96
N ILE A 208 -17.31 1.06 4.61
CA ILE A 208 -16.74 -0.15 5.20
C ILE A 208 -16.61 -1.21 4.10
N ALA A 209 -15.46 -1.90 4.05
CA ALA A 209 -15.26 -3.01 3.14
C ALA A 209 -16.18 -4.19 3.54
N PRO A 210 -16.65 -5.01 2.59
CA PRO A 210 -17.54 -6.14 2.87
C PRO A 210 -16.83 -7.31 3.59
N LEU A 211 -15.49 -7.28 3.63
CA LEU A 211 -14.64 -8.31 4.21
C LEU A 211 -13.91 -7.79 5.45
N PRO A 212 -14.63 -7.51 6.53
CA PRO A 212 -14.10 -7.89 7.83
C PRO A 212 -15.18 -8.62 8.66
N ARG A 213 -14.75 -9.52 9.55
CA ARG A 213 -15.59 -10.45 10.32
C ARG A 213 -16.42 -9.76 11.42
N ASN A 214 -16.75 -8.49 11.27
CA ASN A 214 -17.31 -7.61 12.31
C ASN A 214 -18.77 -7.28 11.99
N CYS A 215 -19.27 -7.58 10.80
CA CYS A 215 -20.67 -7.37 10.45
C CYS A 215 -21.52 -8.60 10.81
N ARG A 216 -22.72 -8.35 11.34
CA ARG A 216 -23.71 -9.38 11.70
C ARG A 216 -25.11 -8.98 11.25
N CYS A 217 -25.96 -9.97 11.01
CA CYS A 217 -27.34 -9.73 10.66
C CYS A 217 -28.13 -9.13 11.83
N ALA A 218 -28.91 -8.07 11.58
CA ALA A 218 -29.72 -7.40 12.61
C ALA A 218 -30.76 -8.33 13.28
N ASN A 219 -31.16 -9.40 12.60
CA ASN A 219 -32.09 -10.41 13.11
C ASN A 219 -31.42 -11.63 13.74
N ASP A 220 -30.10 -11.79 13.57
CA ASP A 220 -29.30 -12.88 14.11
C ASP A 220 -27.84 -12.41 14.25
N ASP A 221 -27.49 -11.98 15.46
CA ASP A 221 -26.18 -11.45 15.85
C ASP A 221 -25.05 -12.47 15.73
N ARG A 222 -25.36 -13.75 15.52
CA ARG A 222 -24.37 -14.82 15.31
C ARG A 222 -24.12 -15.11 13.84
N LYS A 223 -24.92 -14.53 12.94
CA LYS A 223 -24.78 -14.71 11.49
C LYS A 223 -23.96 -13.56 10.90
N VAL A 224 -22.82 -13.90 10.31
CA VAL A 224 -21.97 -12.96 9.58
C VAL A 224 -22.63 -12.60 8.25
N CYS A 225 -22.47 -11.35 7.82
CA CYS A 225 -23.00 -10.82 6.57
C CYS A 225 -21.95 -9.99 5.84
N ASP A 226 -22.06 -9.88 4.52
CA ASP A 226 -21.06 -9.25 3.66
C ASP A 226 -21.49 -7.92 3.02
N ARG A 227 -22.68 -7.39 3.37
CA ARG A 227 -23.16 -6.09 2.87
C ARG A 227 -23.27 -5.02 3.94
N PRO A 228 -22.18 -4.36 4.34
CA PRO A 228 -22.17 -3.36 5.39
C PRO A 228 -23.31 -2.35 5.29
N LEU A 229 -24.06 -2.21 6.39
CA LEU A 229 -25.07 -1.18 6.60
C LEU A 229 -26.20 -1.16 5.56
N ARG A 230 -26.47 -2.32 4.93
CA ARG A 230 -27.51 -2.49 3.92
C ARG A 230 -28.31 -3.77 4.15
N PRO A 231 -29.55 -3.86 3.62
CA PRO A 231 -30.28 -5.13 3.59
C PRO A 231 -29.50 -6.19 2.81
N ASP A 232 -29.40 -7.37 3.41
CA ASP A 232 -28.63 -8.49 2.89
C ASP A 232 -29.57 -9.69 2.71
N ALA A 233 -29.84 -10.05 1.46
CA ALA A 233 -30.84 -11.04 1.11
C ALA A 233 -30.29 -12.47 1.20
N ASP A 234 -29.03 -12.62 0.83
CA ASP A 234 -28.25 -13.85 0.75
C ASP A 234 -27.83 -14.32 2.15
N ASP A 235 -27.38 -13.40 3.00
CA ASP A 235 -27.00 -13.73 4.37
C ASP A 235 -28.14 -13.47 5.35
N CYS A 236 -28.74 -12.29 5.37
CA CYS A 236 -29.67 -11.93 6.45
C CYS A 236 -31.16 -12.20 6.14
N GLY A 237 -31.47 -12.80 4.99
CA GLY A 237 -32.85 -13.02 4.56
C GLY A 237 -33.62 -11.72 4.32
N GLY A 238 -32.91 -10.64 3.99
CA GLY A 238 -33.44 -9.30 3.74
C GLY A 238 -33.37 -8.38 4.97
N ALA A 239 -32.91 -8.86 6.12
CA ALA A 239 -32.62 -7.99 7.26
C ALA A 239 -31.34 -7.16 7.00
N MET A 240 -31.17 -6.09 7.78
CA MET A 240 -30.02 -5.20 7.66
C MET A 240 -28.75 -5.91 8.17
N CYS A 241 -27.62 -5.70 7.50
CA CYS A 241 -26.31 -6.12 7.96
C CYS A 241 -25.68 -4.97 8.78
N GLU A 242 -25.43 -5.23 10.06
CA GLU A 242 -24.94 -4.26 11.03
C GLU A 242 -23.47 -4.50 11.33
N CYS A 243 -22.63 -3.46 11.23
CA CYS A 243 -21.20 -3.57 11.45
C CYS A 243 -20.80 -2.94 12.79
N TYR A 244 -19.96 -3.65 13.52
CA TYR A 244 -19.49 -3.27 14.84
C TYR A 244 -18.00 -2.89 14.77
N GLU A 245 -17.60 -1.88 15.54
CA GLU A 245 -16.18 -1.52 15.65
C GLU A 245 -15.43 -2.57 16.47
N GLY A 246 -16.09 -3.18 17.45
CA GLY A 246 -15.53 -4.23 18.30
C GLY A 246 -16.59 -4.95 19.13
N PRO A 247 -16.19 -5.94 19.93
CA PRO A 247 -17.10 -6.68 20.81
C PRO A 247 -17.67 -5.81 21.94
N PRO A 248 -18.70 -6.26 22.66
CA PRO A 248 -19.34 -5.47 23.71
C PRO A 248 -18.35 -5.01 24.80
N SER A 249 -18.31 -3.72 25.08
CA SER A 249 -17.38 -3.10 26.03
C SER A 249 -17.97 -3.06 27.45
N PRO A 250 -17.35 -3.76 28.43
CA PRO A 250 -17.82 -3.77 29.81
C PRO A 250 -17.45 -2.47 30.54
N ASN A 251 -18.43 -1.87 31.21
CA ASN A 251 -18.30 -0.59 31.89
C ASN A 251 -18.98 -0.62 33.27
N SER A 252 -18.59 0.27 34.18
CA SER A 252 -19.27 0.47 35.45
C SER A 252 -19.39 1.96 35.78
N ALA A 253 -20.61 2.44 35.98
CA ALA A 253 -20.90 3.82 36.34
C ALA A 253 -21.68 3.86 37.66
N GLY A 254 -21.02 4.32 38.73
CA GLY A 254 -21.66 4.44 40.05
C GLY A 254 -22.23 3.12 40.58
N ASN A 255 -21.46 2.03 40.49
CA ASN A 255 -21.86 0.65 40.82
C ASN A 255 -23.01 0.09 39.96
N THR A 256 -23.37 0.75 38.87
CA THR A 256 -24.26 0.18 37.86
C THR A 256 -23.41 -0.45 36.78
N PRO A 257 -23.46 -1.79 36.59
CA PRO A 257 -22.78 -2.42 35.47
C PRO A 257 -23.48 -2.02 34.18
N VAL A 258 -22.69 -1.69 33.18
CA VAL A 258 -23.13 -1.23 31.87
C VAL A 258 -22.36 -2.02 30.81
N CYS A 259 -23.07 -2.47 29.78
CA CYS A 259 -22.45 -3.09 28.63
C CYS A 259 -22.75 -2.25 27.39
N THR A 260 -21.71 -1.69 26.78
CA THR A 260 -21.85 -0.79 25.63
C THR A 260 -21.48 -1.52 24.36
N VAL A 261 -22.33 -1.45 23.36
CA VAL A 261 -22.07 -1.99 22.02
C VAL A 261 -21.87 -0.82 21.06
N TRP A 262 -20.74 -0.84 20.34
CA TRP A 262 -20.39 0.19 19.36
C TRP A 262 -20.68 -0.32 17.95
N ARG A 263 -21.69 0.27 17.33
CA ARG A 263 -22.12 -0.05 15.96
C ARG A 263 -21.90 1.14 15.05
N HIS A 264 -21.51 0.93 13.80
CA HIS A 264 -21.51 1.99 12.81
C HIS A 264 -22.95 2.48 12.52
N ALA A 265 -23.17 3.79 12.60
CA ALA A 265 -24.46 4.42 12.32
C ALA A 265 -24.65 4.70 10.82
N SER A 266 -23.55 4.90 10.10
CA SER A 266 -23.49 5.07 8.65
C SER A 266 -22.13 4.63 8.12
N ASP A 267 -21.97 4.60 6.79
CA ASP A 267 -20.67 4.35 6.17
C ASP A 267 -19.62 5.36 6.68
N VAL A 268 -18.38 4.87 6.80
CA VAL A 268 -17.21 5.68 7.10
C VAL A 268 -16.87 6.54 5.88
N THR A 269 -16.51 7.80 6.10
CA THR A 269 -16.18 8.75 5.02
C THR A 269 -14.90 9.48 5.34
N GLY A 270 -14.31 10.15 4.35
CA GLY A 270 -13.09 10.92 4.57
C GLY A 270 -12.10 10.78 3.42
N THR A 271 -10.87 11.20 3.68
CA THR A 271 -9.76 11.05 2.76
C THR A 271 -8.54 10.49 3.48
N VAL A 272 -7.75 9.71 2.75
CA VAL A 272 -6.46 9.20 3.19
C VAL A 272 -5.50 9.28 2.03
N ASP A 273 -4.38 9.97 2.23
CA ASP A 273 -3.23 9.92 1.35
C ASP A 273 -2.49 8.62 1.68
N VAL A 274 -2.58 7.64 0.78
CA VAL A 274 -2.03 6.30 1.04
C VAL A 274 -0.51 6.25 0.96
N ASP A 275 0.11 7.28 0.39
CA ASP A 275 1.57 7.38 0.27
C ASP A 275 2.18 7.93 1.58
N THR A 276 1.49 8.88 2.23
CA THR A 276 1.97 9.56 3.44
C THR A 276 1.30 9.07 4.73
N GLY A 277 0.15 8.39 4.62
CA GLY A 277 -0.73 8.04 5.74
C GLY A 277 -1.51 9.22 6.31
N ALA A 278 -1.35 10.44 5.78
CA ALA A 278 -2.06 11.63 6.24
C ALA A 278 -3.51 11.60 5.76
N GLY A 279 -4.43 12.08 6.59
CA GLY A 279 -5.84 12.08 6.19
C GLY A 279 -6.79 12.56 7.26
N ILE A 280 -8.06 12.57 6.91
CA ILE A 280 -9.15 12.79 7.84
C ILE A 280 -10.25 11.76 7.60
N VAL A 281 -10.56 10.98 8.63
CA VAL A 281 -11.60 9.95 8.59
C VAL A 281 -12.73 10.35 9.54
N PHE A 282 -13.96 10.31 9.04
CA PHE A 282 -15.18 10.52 9.81
C PHE A 282 -15.89 9.19 10.04
N LYS A 283 -16.02 8.81 11.31
CA LYS A 283 -16.82 7.67 11.75
C LYS A 283 -18.06 8.17 12.49
N ASP A 284 -19.25 7.79 12.01
CA ASP A 284 -20.49 7.96 12.76
C ASP A 284 -20.77 6.67 13.52
N MET A 285 -20.59 6.71 14.83
CA MET A 285 -20.70 5.57 15.74
C MET A 285 -21.98 5.68 16.57
N ARG A 286 -22.63 4.56 16.83
CA ARG A 286 -23.81 4.44 17.66
C ARG A 286 -23.45 3.64 18.91
N ALA A 287 -23.47 4.31 20.04
CA ALA A 287 -23.34 3.69 21.35
C ALA A 287 -24.70 3.15 21.80
N ILE A 288 -24.84 1.82 21.81
CA ILE A 288 -26.01 1.13 22.34
C ILE A 288 -25.68 0.66 23.75
N VAL A 289 -26.39 1.19 24.74
CA VAL A 289 -26.11 0.99 26.16
C VAL A 289 -27.09 -0.02 26.74
N HIS A 290 -26.55 -1.11 27.27
CA HIS A 290 -27.30 -2.15 27.98
C HIS A 290 -27.00 -2.09 29.48
N LEU A 291 -27.99 -2.41 30.31
CA LEU A 291 -27.73 -2.77 31.71
C LEU A 291 -26.92 -4.07 31.74
N GLY A 292 -25.87 -4.08 32.54
CA GLY A 292 -24.95 -5.21 32.58
C GLY A 292 -25.50 -6.45 33.29
N GLU A 293 -24.78 -7.57 33.16
CA GLU A 293 -25.13 -8.84 33.79
C GLU A 293 -24.84 -8.82 35.30
N GLN A 294 -23.61 -8.46 35.67
CA GLN A 294 -23.14 -8.36 37.06
C GLN A 294 -22.15 -7.22 37.23
N LEU A 295 -21.94 -6.77 38.48
CA LEU A 295 -21.00 -5.68 38.78
C LEU A 295 -19.55 -6.00 38.38
N VAL A 296 -19.14 -7.27 38.55
CA VAL A 296 -17.80 -7.77 38.21
C VAL A 296 -17.72 -8.35 36.80
N ASP A 297 -18.87 -8.45 36.13
CA ASP A 297 -18.99 -8.95 34.76
C ASP A 297 -20.13 -8.23 34.02
N PRO A 298 -19.88 -7.00 33.55
CA PRO A 298 -20.95 -6.18 32.99
C PRO A 298 -21.47 -6.70 31.66
N CYS A 299 -20.63 -7.30 30.82
CA CYS A 299 -21.01 -7.83 29.51
C CYS A 299 -21.01 -9.35 29.51
N PRO A 300 -21.79 -10.00 28.62
CA PRO A 300 -21.56 -11.41 28.32
C PRO A 300 -20.14 -11.64 27.80
N ARG A 301 -19.59 -12.82 28.06
CA ARG A 301 -18.19 -13.16 27.76
C ARG A 301 -18.06 -14.46 27.01
N CYS A 302 -17.00 -14.59 26.24
CA CYS A 302 -16.53 -15.85 25.69
C CYS A 302 -15.43 -16.42 26.58
N ILE A 303 -15.63 -17.63 27.12
CA ILE A 303 -14.63 -18.30 27.97
C ILE A 303 -14.13 -19.60 27.34
N GLY A 304 -12.90 -19.98 27.62
CA GLY A 304 -12.34 -21.26 27.20
C GLY A 304 -11.90 -21.27 25.73
N ASP A 305 -11.81 -20.11 25.10
CA ASP A 305 -11.01 -19.93 23.88
C ASP A 305 -9.63 -19.41 24.26
N GLY A 306 -8.60 -20.10 23.79
CA GLY A 306 -7.20 -19.76 24.09
C GLY A 306 -6.53 -18.93 23.00
N THR A 307 -7.24 -18.64 21.92
CA THR A 307 -6.69 -18.01 20.71
C THR A 307 -7.65 -16.93 20.21
N PRO A 308 -7.54 -15.69 20.72
CA PRO A 308 -8.41 -14.59 20.32
C PRO A 308 -8.35 -14.30 18.81
N GLY A 309 -9.51 -14.10 18.19
CA GLY A 309 -9.66 -13.62 16.82
C GLY A 309 -9.22 -14.63 15.75
N ASP A 310 -9.03 -15.90 16.11
CA ASP A 310 -8.61 -16.94 15.16
C ASP A 310 -9.77 -17.42 14.27
N GLY A 311 -10.98 -16.97 14.58
CA GLY A 311 -12.18 -17.25 13.85
C GLY A 311 -12.84 -18.58 14.13
N LEU A 312 -12.29 -19.36 15.05
CA LEU A 312 -12.78 -20.67 15.44
C LEU A 312 -13.51 -20.53 16.76
N ARG A 313 -14.80 -20.86 16.76
CA ARG A 313 -15.64 -20.77 17.96
C ARG A 313 -15.35 -21.89 18.97
N LYS A 314 -14.19 -21.90 19.61
CA LYS A 314 -13.77 -22.95 20.56
C LYS A 314 -14.24 -22.66 21.99
N GLY A 315 -14.45 -21.39 22.31
CA GLY A 315 -14.98 -20.94 23.59
C GLY A 315 -16.49 -21.16 23.73
N LYS A 316 -17.03 -20.72 24.87
CA LYS A 316 -18.46 -20.70 25.17
C LYS A 316 -18.90 -19.35 25.72
N CYS A 317 -20.03 -18.86 25.23
CA CYS A 317 -20.65 -17.66 25.78
C CYS A 317 -21.16 -17.91 27.20
N VAL A 318 -20.98 -16.92 28.07
CA VAL A 318 -21.53 -16.85 29.42
C VAL A 318 -22.31 -15.55 29.54
N GLY A 319 -23.60 -15.67 29.83
CA GLY A 319 -24.53 -14.55 29.85
C GLY A 319 -25.11 -14.20 28.48
N GLY A 320 -26.03 -13.23 28.45
CA GLY A 320 -26.71 -12.80 27.24
C GLY A 320 -27.63 -13.88 26.62
N PRO A 321 -28.19 -13.62 25.43
CA PRO A 321 -29.07 -14.57 24.73
C PRO A 321 -28.35 -15.82 24.21
N SER A 322 -27.03 -15.72 24.00
CA SER A 322 -26.19 -16.78 23.43
C SER A 322 -25.57 -17.69 24.50
N ASP A 323 -26.03 -17.63 25.75
CA ASP A 323 -25.46 -18.40 26.87
C ASP A 323 -25.28 -19.91 26.53
N GLY A 324 -24.06 -20.41 26.72
CA GLY A 324 -23.66 -21.77 26.43
C GLY A 324 -23.34 -22.08 24.96
N MET A 325 -23.59 -21.16 24.02
CA MET A 325 -23.27 -21.33 22.61
C MET A 325 -21.76 -21.16 22.34
N PRO A 326 -21.22 -21.77 21.27
CA PRO A 326 -19.82 -21.58 20.87
C PRO A 326 -19.49 -20.12 20.55
N CYS A 327 -18.29 -19.67 20.87
CA CYS A 327 -17.81 -18.32 20.54
C CYS A 327 -16.30 -18.31 20.30
N ASP A 328 -15.84 -17.28 19.60
CA ASP A 328 -14.44 -16.89 19.47
C ASP A 328 -14.20 -15.61 20.29
N VAL A 329 -13.06 -15.51 21.00
CA VAL A 329 -12.73 -14.31 21.79
C VAL A 329 -12.24 -13.23 20.84
N ASP A 330 -12.89 -12.07 20.79
CA ASP A 330 -12.49 -10.98 19.88
C ASP A 330 -11.58 -9.95 20.57
N ALA A 331 -11.74 -9.77 21.88
CA ALA A 331 -10.92 -8.85 22.68
C ALA A 331 -10.85 -9.28 24.15
N GLU A 332 -9.79 -8.86 24.84
CA GLU A 332 -9.67 -9.00 26.29
C GLU A 332 -9.63 -7.61 26.97
N HIS A 333 -10.44 -7.43 28.02
CA HIS A 333 -10.50 -6.18 28.78
C HIS A 333 -9.75 -6.29 30.11
N THR A 334 -8.71 -5.48 30.30
CA THR A 334 -7.83 -5.57 31.48
C THR A 334 -8.52 -5.21 32.81
N SER A 335 -9.49 -4.28 32.80
CA SER A 335 -10.27 -3.95 34.01
C SER A 335 -11.43 -4.91 34.31
N PHE A 336 -11.80 -5.76 33.35
CA PHE A 336 -12.86 -6.76 33.50
C PHE A 336 -12.40 -8.12 32.97
N PRO A 337 -11.29 -8.67 33.51
CA PRO A 337 -10.69 -9.89 32.98
C PRO A 337 -11.57 -11.11 33.23
N ALA A 338 -11.48 -12.11 32.36
CA ALA A 338 -12.17 -13.37 32.57
C ALA A 338 -11.65 -14.09 33.84
N PRO A 339 -12.54 -14.69 34.68
CA PRO A 339 -12.11 -15.38 35.88
C PRO A 339 -11.30 -16.62 35.49
N GLY A 340 -10.04 -16.68 35.95
CA GLY A 340 -9.14 -17.80 35.67
C GLY A 340 -8.26 -17.67 34.42
N GLY A 341 -8.37 -16.58 33.66
CA GLY A 341 -7.63 -16.36 32.41
C GLY A 341 -8.14 -17.20 31.23
N GLY A 342 -7.91 -16.74 29.99
CA GLY A 342 -8.33 -17.45 28.76
C GLY A 342 -9.80 -17.20 28.38
N GLY A 343 -10.19 -15.92 28.36
CA GLY A 343 -11.54 -15.52 27.97
C GLY A 343 -11.65 -14.00 27.88
N GLY A 344 -12.66 -13.53 27.15
CA GLY A 344 -12.80 -12.12 26.82
C GLY A 344 -14.17 -11.76 26.27
N GLN A 345 -14.25 -10.60 25.66
CA GLN A 345 -15.43 -10.08 24.98
C GLN A 345 -15.51 -10.68 23.57
N SER A 346 -16.73 -10.86 23.08
CA SER A 346 -16.97 -11.48 21.78
C SER A 346 -18.23 -10.93 21.12
N LEU A 347 -18.17 -10.73 19.81
CA LEU A 347 -19.30 -10.44 18.93
C LEU A 347 -20.27 -11.64 18.82
N ASP A 348 -19.85 -12.85 19.20
CA ASP A 348 -20.74 -14.01 19.30
C ASP A 348 -21.56 -14.02 20.60
N CYS A 349 -21.18 -13.18 21.58
CA CYS A 349 -21.76 -13.10 22.92
C CYS A 349 -22.30 -11.68 23.19
N MET A 350 -23.37 -11.28 22.51
CA MET A 350 -23.97 -9.95 22.67
C MET A 350 -24.86 -9.83 23.91
N PRO A 351 -24.99 -8.63 24.51
CA PRO A 351 -25.93 -8.37 25.60
C PRO A 351 -27.39 -8.52 25.14
N SER A 352 -28.28 -8.82 26.09
CA SER A 352 -29.70 -8.99 25.78
C SER A 352 -30.33 -7.70 25.25
N PRO A 353 -31.08 -7.73 24.14
CA PRO A 353 -31.85 -6.58 23.66
C PRO A 353 -32.85 -6.05 24.69
N ALA A 354 -33.38 -6.93 25.56
CA ALA A 354 -34.29 -6.54 26.64
C ALA A 354 -33.65 -5.66 27.73
N LYS A 355 -32.31 -5.61 27.77
CA LYS A 355 -31.53 -4.77 28.70
C LYS A 355 -31.06 -3.46 28.07
N ASN A 356 -31.39 -3.20 26.80
CA ASN A 356 -31.06 -1.94 26.13
C ASN A 356 -31.85 -0.79 26.79
N ILE A 357 -31.11 0.16 27.38
CA ILE A 357 -31.66 1.35 28.04
C ILE A 357 -31.49 2.63 27.21
N SER A 358 -30.78 2.53 26.09
CA SER A 358 -30.52 3.65 25.17
C SER A 358 -31.49 3.71 23.99
N ALA A 359 -32.41 2.75 23.87
CA ALA A 359 -33.28 2.57 22.70
C ALA A 359 -32.44 2.47 21.41
N ASP A 360 -32.56 3.44 20.50
CA ASP A 360 -31.78 3.45 19.27
C ASP A 360 -30.30 3.78 19.52
N GLY A 361 -29.88 4.15 20.74
CA GLY A 361 -28.49 4.50 21.05
C GLY A 361 -28.16 5.96 20.77
N VAL A 362 -26.98 6.39 21.21
CA VAL A 362 -26.45 7.76 21.01
C VAL A 362 -25.49 7.74 19.84
N VAL A 363 -25.70 8.64 18.87
CA VAL A 363 -24.78 8.79 17.74
C VAL A 363 -23.67 9.80 18.10
N VAL A 364 -22.44 9.35 17.94
CA VAL A 364 -21.21 10.13 18.12
C VAL A 364 -20.51 10.19 16.77
N ARG A 365 -20.20 11.40 16.30
CA ARG A 365 -19.36 11.59 15.11
C ARG A 365 -17.93 11.87 15.55
N ALA A 366 -17.02 10.97 15.22
CA ALA A 366 -15.59 11.11 15.46
C ALA A 366 -14.89 11.55 14.18
N GLY A 367 -14.07 12.60 14.28
CA GLY A 367 -13.13 13.00 13.24
C GLY A 367 -11.72 12.62 13.69
N LEU A 368 -11.10 11.71 12.96
CA LEU A 368 -9.76 11.19 13.23
C LEU A 368 -8.82 11.77 12.18
N THR A 369 -7.75 12.41 12.62
CA THR A 369 -6.72 12.97 11.75
C THR A 369 -5.39 12.29 12.03
N THR A 370 -4.68 11.89 10.99
CA THR A 370 -3.37 11.21 11.07
C THR A 370 -2.23 12.13 10.68
#